data_AF-A0A7V1V5A1-F1
#
_entry.id   AF-A0A7V1V5A1-F1
#
_cell.length_a   1.000
_cell.length_b   1.000
_cell.length_c   1.000
_cell.angle_alpha   90.00
_cell.angle_beta   90.00
_cell.angle_gamma   90.00
#
_symmetry.space_group_name_H-M   'P 1'
#
loop_
_entity.id
_entity.type
_entity.pdbx_description
1 polymer ?
#
loop_
_entity_poly.entity_id
_entity_poly.type
_entity_poly.pdbx_seq_one_letter_code
_entity_poly.pdbx_strand_id
1 'polypeptide(L)'
;MRTELGEMESQLIQLTRRASVGGQLEDTIHELAAFPTRIRPHFAQLAEWLERRDLSYEDMARLEEGRKRILWLYRRSRLEHIFFSKLRLERTLRDTLYRQILEGYDEFSAMETLEARVRTVSEEALATELLREGTPETGVAPGGSEG
;
A
#
# COMPACT_ATOMS: atom_id res chain seq x y z
N MET A 1 -20.84 -28.16 -1.64
CA MET A 1 -19.46 -28.26 -2.17
C MET A 1 -19.30 -27.91 -3.65
N ARG A 2 -19.88 -28.64 -4.63
CA ARG A 2 -19.60 -28.38 -6.07
C ARG A 2 -20.09 -27.00 -6.55
N THR A 3 -21.26 -26.57 -6.08
CA THR A 3 -21.85 -25.24 -6.37
C THR A 3 -21.05 -24.11 -5.69
N GLU A 4 -20.74 -24.27 -4.40
CA GLU A 4 -19.98 -23.28 -3.61
C GLU A 4 -18.56 -23.04 -4.17
N LEU A 5 -17.86 -24.09 -4.62
CA LEU A 5 -16.55 -23.91 -5.25
C LEU A 5 -16.66 -23.14 -6.58
N GLY A 6 -17.72 -23.39 -7.36
CA GLY A 6 -17.98 -22.63 -8.59
C GLY A 6 -18.30 -21.15 -8.33
N GLU A 7 -19.00 -20.87 -7.22
CA GLU A 7 -19.26 -19.50 -6.77
C GLU A 7 -17.96 -18.80 -6.33
N MET A 8 -17.10 -19.49 -5.56
CA MET A 8 -15.79 -18.95 -5.17
C MET A 8 -14.90 -18.65 -6.37
N GLU A 9 -14.88 -19.52 -7.38
CA GLU A 9 -14.15 -19.27 -8.63
C GLU A 9 -14.69 -18.06 -9.38
N SER A 10 -16.00 -17.98 -9.52
CA SER A 10 -16.66 -16.86 -10.18
C SER A 10 -16.35 -15.54 -9.46
N GLN A 11 -16.39 -15.54 -8.13
CA GLN A 11 -16.03 -14.38 -7.32
C GLN A 11 -14.55 -14.01 -7.48
N LEU A 12 -13.63 -14.97 -7.51
CA LEU A 12 -12.20 -14.72 -7.73
C LEU A 12 -11.95 -14.07 -9.10
N ILE A 13 -12.62 -14.56 -10.16
CA ILE A 13 -12.54 -13.98 -11.50
C ILE A 13 -13.11 -12.56 -11.53
N GLN A 14 -14.23 -12.33 -10.84
CA GLN A 14 -14.83 -11.00 -10.76
C GLN A 14 -13.92 -10.01 -10.02
N LEU A 15 -13.31 -10.42 -8.91
CA LEU A 15 -12.39 -9.58 -8.14
C LEU A 15 -11.17 -9.18 -8.96
N THR A 16 -10.53 -10.14 -9.63
CA THR A 16 -9.36 -9.88 -10.49
C THR A 16 -9.69 -8.94 -11.65
N ARG A 17 -10.86 -9.10 -12.28
CA ARG A 17 -11.34 -8.16 -13.31
C ARG A 17 -11.58 -6.77 -12.73
N ARG A 18 -12.20 -6.68 -11.56
CA ARG A 18 -12.54 -5.41 -10.91
C ARG A 18 -11.30 -4.61 -10.54
N ALA A 19 -10.29 -5.24 -9.96
CA ALA A 19 -9.04 -4.57 -9.62
C ALA A 19 -8.25 -4.12 -10.85
N SER A 20 -8.36 -4.84 -11.97
CA SER A 20 -7.72 -4.45 -13.24
C SER A 20 -8.27 -3.14 -13.82
N VAL A 21 -9.52 -2.78 -13.52
CA VAL A 21 -10.16 -1.52 -13.99
C VAL A 21 -9.79 -0.33 -13.09
N GLY A 22 -9.04 -0.55 -12.01
CA GLY A 22 -8.32 0.50 -11.29
C GLY A 22 -9.06 1.22 -10.16
N GLY A 23 -10.37 0.99 -9.97
CA GLY A 23 -11.19 1.76 -9.02
C GLY A 23 -11.35 1.19 -7.60
N GLN A 24 -10.97 -0.07 -7.34
CA GLN A 24 -11.28 -0.74 -6.06
C GLN A 24 -10.14 -1.67 -5.58
N LEU A 25 -8.91 -1.17 -5.66
CA LEU A 25 -7.72 -1.97 -5.36
C LEU A 25 -7.67 -2.44 -3.89
N GLU A 26 -7.95 -1.53 -2.95
CA GLU A 26 -7.95 -1.85 -1.50
C GLU A 26 -9.02 -2.89 -1.14
N ASP A 27 -10.26 -2.66 -1.58
CA ASP A 27 -11.36 -3.60 -1.36
C ASP A 27 -11.05 -4.98 -1.95
N THR A 28 -10.47 -5.01 -3.16
CA THR A 28 -10.08 -6.26 -3.79
C THR A 28 -8.98 -6.99 -3.00
N ILE A 29 -7.98 -6.27 -2.50
CA ILE A 29 -6.94 -6.85 -1.64
C ILE A 29 -7.58 -7.43 -0.38
N HIS A 30 -8.48 -6.69 0.28
CA HIS A 30 -9.17 -7.16 1.48
C HIS A 30 -10.00 -8.42 1.21
N GLU A 31 -10.80 -8.43 0.14
CA GLU A 31 -11.60 -9.59 -0.24
C GLU A 31 -10.71 -10.81 -0.58
N LEU A 32 -9.62 -10.61 -1.32
CA LEU A 32 -8.67 -11.69 -1.66
C LEU A 32 -7.93 -12.23 -0.43
N ALA A 33 -7.67 -11.39 0.58
CA ALA A 33 -7.08 -11.82 1.85
C ALA A 33 -8.01 -12.76 2.65
N ALA A 34 -9.33 -12.62 2.48
CA ALA A 34 -10.33 -13.45 3.15
C ALA A 34 -10.57 -14.81 2.46
N PHE A 35 -10.19 -14.97 1.19
CA PHE A 35 -10.38 -16.21 0.42
C PHE A 35 -9.79 -17.47 1.09
N PRO A 36 -8.53 -17.46 1.58
CA PRO A 36 -7.95 -18.58 2.30
C PRO A 36 -8.82 -19.12 3.44
N THR A 37 -9.41 -18.22 4.23
CA THR A 37 -10.28 -18.58 5.37
C THR A 37 -11.55 -19.27 4.90
N ARG A 38 -12.08 -18.89 3.73
CA ARG A 38 -13.26 -19.51 3.12
C ARG A 38 -12.94 -20.86 2.46
N ILE A 39 -11.74 -21.01 1.90
CA ILE A 39 -11.31 -22.24 1.23
C ILE A 39 -10.96 -23.35 2.23
N ARG A 40 -10.38 -22.99 3.39
CA ARG A 40 -9.85 -23.95 4.37
C ARG A 40 -10.88 -25.00 4.84
N PRO A 41 -12.13 -24.65 5.21
CA PRO A 41 -13.13 -25.64 5.63
C PRO A 41 -13.43 -26.68 4.55
N HIS A 42 -13.50 -26.26 3.28
CA HIS A 42 -13.75 -27.18 2.17
C HIS A 42 -12.58 -28.13 1.93
N PHE A 43 -11.35 -27.64 2.08
CA PHE A 43 -10.17 -28.49 1.99
C PHE A 43 -10.13 -29.54 3.12
N ALA A 44 -10.41 -29.12 4.36
CA ALA A 44 -10.46 -30.02 5.51
C ALA A 44 -11.52 -31.12 5.33
N GLN A 45 -12.74 -30.74 4.97
CA GLN A 45 -13.82 -31.68 4.69
C GLN A 45 -13.46 -32.66 3.57
N LEU A 46 -12.80 -32.19 2.51
CA LEU A 46 -12.38 -33.04 1.40
C LEU A 46 -11.26 -34.00 1.81
N ALA A 47 -10.33 -33.56 2.65
CA ALA A 47 -9.28 -34.42 3.20
C ALA A 47 -9.88 -35.54 4.08
N GLU A 48 -10.83 -35.21 4.95
CA GLU A 48 -11.56 -36.20 5.76
C GLU A 48 -12.26 -37.25 4.89
N TRP A 49 -12.85 -36.84 3.76
CA TRP A 49 -13.48 -37.78 2.83
C TRP A 49 -12.46 -38.67 2.12
N LEU A 50 -11.31 -38.15 1.71
CA LEU A 50 -10.25 -38.92 1.07
C LEU A 50 -9.59 -39.95 1.99
N GLU A 51 -9.64 -39.75 3.31
CA GLU A 51 -9.11 -40.72 4.29
C GLU A 51 -9.99 -41.96 4.48
N ARG A 52 -11.21 -41.95 3.95
CA ARG A 52 -12.13 -43.09 4.02
C ARG A 52 -11.65 -44.26 3.18
N ARG A 53 -11.63 -45.45 3.78
CA ARG A 53 -11.16 -46.70 3.14
C ARG A 53 -12.18 -47.34 2.20
N ASP A 54 -13.43 -46.89 2.23
CA ASP A 54 -14.59 -47.47 1.54
C ASP A 54 -14.99 -46.71 0.27
N LEU A 55 -14.05 -46.03 -0.39
CA LEU A 55 -14.33 -45.26 -1.61
C LEU A 55 -14.23 -46.13 -2.87
N SER A 56 -15.19 -45.93 -3.78
CA SER A 56 -15.06 -46.43 -5.15
C SER A 56 -13.97 -45.66 -5.91
N TYR A 57 -13.45 -46.25 -6.99
CA TYR A 57 -12.48 -45.56 -7.86
C TYR A 57 -13.04 -44.25 -8.44
N GLU A 58 -14.32 -44.24 -8.82
CA GLU A 58 -15.00 -43.06 -9.36
C GLU A 58 -15.13 -41.95 -8.30
N ASP A 59 -15.47 -42.31 -7.07
CA ASP A 59 -15.56 -41.34 -5.98
C ASP A 59 -14.18 -40.77 -5.63
N MET A 60 -13.16 -41.62 -5.57
CA MET A 60 -11.77 -41.19 -5.37
C MET A 60 -11.32 -40.20 -6.45
N ALA A 61 -11.59 -40.51 -7.73
CA ALA A 61 -11.24 -39.62 -8.84
C ALA A 61 -11.98 -38.26 -8.74
N ARG A 62 -13.26 -38.27 -8.36
CA ARG A 62 -14.05 -37.04 -8.16
C ARG A 62 -13.54 -36.20 -6.99
N LEU A 63 -13.16 -36.84 -5.89
CA LEU A 63 -12.60 -36.16 -4.72
C LEU A 63 -11.22 -35.55 -5.03
N GLU A 64 -10.35 -36.28 -5.72
CA GLU A 64 -9.05 -35.75 -6.16
C GLU A 64 -9.19 -34.57 -7.13
N GLU A 65 -10.18 -34.58 -8.02
CA GLU A 65 -10.47 -33.42 -8.87
C GLU A 65 -10.95 -32.22 -8.03
N GLY A 66 -11.81 -32.46 -7.03
CA GLY A 66 -12.19 -31.44 -6.04
C GLY A 66 -10.99 -30.86 -5.29
N ARG A 67 -10.05 -31.72 -4.89
CA ARG A 67 -8.80 -31.34 -4.22
C ARG A 67 -7.97 -30.40 -5.09
N LYS A 68 -7.73 -30.78 -6.35
CA LYS A 68 -6.97 -29.98 -7.32
C LYS A 68 -7.59 -28.60 -7.50
N ARG A 69 -8.92 -28.55 -7.63
CA ARG A 69 -9.68 -27.31 -7.80
C ARG A 69 -9.59 -26.39 -6.59
N ILE A 70 -9.72 -26.93 -5.38
CA ILE A 70 -9.53 -26.20 -4.12
C ILE A 70 -8.11 -25.64 -4.00
N LEU A 71 -7.09 -26.46 -4.29
CA LEU A 71 -5.70 -26.04 -4.24
C LEU A 71 -5.38 -24.97 -5.28
N TRP A 72 -5.97 -25.07 -6.48
CA TRP A 72 -5.87 -24.05 -7.52
C TRP A 72 -6.47 -22.72 -7.05
N LEU A 73 -7.69 -22.74 -6.49
CA LEU A 73 -8.36 -21.57 -5.92
C LEU A 73 -7.50 -20.89 -4.84
N TYR A 74 -6.93 -21.69 -3.93
CA TYR A 74 -6.06 -21.21 -2.87
C TYR A 74 -4.81 -20.55 -3.44
N ARG A 75 -4.11 -21.23 -4.36
CA ARG A 75 -2.91 -20.69 -5.01
C ARG A 75 -3.23 -19.41 -5.76
N ARG A 76 -4.31 -19.40 -6.54
CA ARG A 76 -4.69 -18.25 -7.37
C ARG A 76 -5.04 -17.05 -6.52
N SER A 77 -5.91 -17.20 -5.52
CA SER A 77 -6.27 -16.10 -4.61
C SER A 77 -5.05 -15.49 -3.90
N ARG A 78 -4.10 -16.32 -3.46
CA ARG A 78 -2.83 -15.86 -2.85
C ARG A 78 -1.96 -15.07 -3.82
N LEU A 79 -1.80 -15.56 -5.05
CA LEU A 79 -0.99 -14.88 -6.07
C LEU A 79 -1.59 -13.52 -6.44
N GLU A 80 -2.91 -13.46 -6.63
CA GLU A 80 -3.62 -12.21 -6.95
C GLU A 80 -3.51 -11.21 -5.80
N HIS A 81 -3.70 -11.66 -4.56
CA HIS A 81 -3.51 -10.82 -3.37
C HIS A 81 -2.11 -10.21 -3.33
N ILE A 82 -1.08 -11.02 -3.56
CA ILE A 82 0.32 -10.55 -3.59
C ILE A 82 0.52 -9.55 -4.74
N PHE A 83 0.02 -9.85 -5.93
CA PHE A 83 0.15 -8.97 -7.10
C PHE A 83 -0.47 -7.60 -6.84
N PHE A 84 -1.71 -7.55 -6.37
CA PHE A 84 -2.39 -6.28 -6.11
C PHE A 84 -1.78 -5.52 -4.93
N SER A 85 -1.30 -6.22 -3.90
CA SER A 85 -0.54 -5.60 -2.80
C SER A 85 0.75 -4.94 -3.29
N LYS A 86 1.47 -5.57 -4.23
CA LYS A 86 2.65 -4.96 -4.87
C LYS A 86 2.28 -3.73 -5.68
N LEU A 87 1.20 -3.81 -6.47
CA LEU A 87 0.73 -2.68 -7.28
C LEU A 87 0.33 -1.49 -6.40
N ARG A 88 -0.34 -1.74 -5.28
CA ARG A 88 -0.68 -0.73 -4.27
C ARG A 88 0.57 -0.07 -3.70
N LEU A 89 1.54 -0.87 -3.28
CA LEU A 89 2.81 -0.37 -2.76
C LEU A 89 3.55 0.47 -3.81
N GLU A 90 3.58 0.04 -5.07
CA GLU A 90 4.20 0.79 -6.16
C GLU A 90 3.54 2.16 -6.35
N ARG A 91 2.20 2.23 -6.31
CA ARG A 91 1.46 3.50 -6.39
C ARG A 91 1.82 4.42 -5.22
N THR A 92 1.78 3.91 -3.99
CA THR A 92 2.13 4.69 -2.79
C THR A 92 3.56 5.21 -2.84
N LEU A 93 4.52 4.38 -3.27
CA LEU A 93 5.92 4.78 -3.40
C LEU A 93 6.09 5.86 -4.48
N ARG A 94 5.45 5.68 -5.63
CA ARG A 94 5.50 6.65 -6.73
C ARG A 94 4.97 8.01 -6.29
N ASP A 95 3.82 8.05 -5.64
CA ASP A 95 3.18 9.29 -5.19
C ASP A 95 4.02 10.00 -4.12
N THR A 96 4.61 9.23 -3.19
CA THR A 96 5.45 9.78 -2.11
C THR A 96 6.77 10.32 -2.66
N LEU A 97 7.47 9.54 -3.49
CA LEU A 97 8.74 9.96 -4.09
C LEU A 97 8.54 11.17 -4.99
N TYR A 98 7.47 11.21 -5.78
CA TYR A 98 7.17 12.36 -6.63
C TYR A 98 6.98 13.63 -5.82
N ARG A 99 6.25 13.55 -4.70
CA ARG A 99 6.08 14.69 -3.78
C ARG A 99 7.41 15.14 -3.19
N GLN A 100 8.22 14.22 -2.69
CA GLN A 100 9.53 14.53 -2.11
C GLN A 100 10.48 15.18 -3.12
N ILE A 101 10.46 14.72 -4.38
CA ILE A 101 11.26 15.31 -5.46
C ILE A 101 10.82 16.74 -5.76
N LEU A 102 9.52 17.00 -5.80
CA LEU A 102 8.99 18.36 -6.01
C LEU A 102 9.36 19.29 -4.85
N GLU A 103 9.16 18.84 -3.61
CA GLU A 103 9.52 19.60 -2.41
C GLU A 103 11.02 19.95 -2.41
N GLY A 104 11.89 18.99 -2.74
CA GLY A 104 13.32 19.23 -2.84
C GLY A 104 13.71 20.18 -3.97
N TYR A 105 13.00 20.16 -5.10
CA TYR A 105 13.23 21.11 -6.19
C TYR A 105 12.84 22.53 -5.79
N ASP A 106 11.71 22.69 -5.10
CA ASP A 106 11.24 24.00 -4.62
C ASP A 106 12.23 24.58 -3.59
N GLU A 107 12.71 23.76 -2.65
CA GLU A 107 13.74 24.17 -1.69
C GLU A 107 15.04 24.60 -2.38
N PHE A 108 15.51 23.79 -3.34
CA PHE A 108 16.71 24.13 -4.13
C PHE A 108 16.53 25.42 -4.93
N SER A 109 15.38 25.61 -5.58
CA SER A 109 15.07 26.83 -6.33
C SER A 109 14.99 28.07 -5.44
N ALA A 110 14.48 27.93 -4.21
CA ALA A 110 14.49 28.99 -3.21
C ALA A 110 15.92 29.36 -2.79
N MET A 111 16.81 28.38 -2.61
CA MET A 111 18.23 28.61 -2.32
C MET A 111 18.95 29.32 -3.47
N GLU A 112 18.75 28.90 -4.71
CA GLU A 112 19.30 29.58 -5.90
C GLU A 112 18.83 31.04 -6.01
N THR A 113 17.54 31.29 -5.70
CA THR A 113 16.98 32.64 -5.68
C THR A 113 17.63 33.49 -4.57
N LEU A 114 17.82 32.90 -3.39
CA LEU A 114 18.51 33.55 -2.28
C LEU A 114 19.97 33.87 -2.64
N GLU A 115 20.68 32.91 -3.23
CA GLU A 115 22.07 33.08 -3.68
C GLU A 115 22.18 34.20 -4.73
N ALA A 116 21.29 34.21 -5.74
CA ALA A 116 21.24 35.26 -6.74
C ALA A 116 20.96 36.64 -6.11
N ARG A 117 20.05 36.71 -5.12
CA ARG A 117 19.80 37.93 -4.37
C ARG A 117 21.07 38.40 -3.68
N VAL A 118 21.70 37.56 -2.86
CA VAL A 118 22.93 37.90 -2.11
C VAL A 118 24.05 38.38 -3.05
N ARG A 119 24.23 37.72 -4.20
CA ARG A 119 25.23 38.13 -5.21
C ARG A 119 25.01 39.51 -5.82
N THR A 120 23.78 40.04 -5.76
CA THR A 120 23.41 41.32 -6.39
C THR A 120 23.24 42.45 -5.38
N VAL A 121 23.26 42.16 -4.08
CA VAL A 121 23.20 43.18 -3.01
C VAL A 121 24.55 43.91 -2.90
N SER A 122 24.53 45.21 -2.62
CA SER A 122 25.74 46.00 -2.39
C SER A 122 26.39 45.69 -1.04
N GLU A 123 27.70 45.92 -0.91
CA GLU A 123 28.43 45.69 0.35
C GLU A 123 27.86 46.47 1.54
N GLU A 124 27.38 47.69 1.30
CA GLU A 124 26.79 48.55 2.33
C GLU A 124 25.44 48.02 2.85
N ALA A 125 24.65 47.42 1.95
CA ALA A 125 23.40 46.74 2.31
C ALA A 125 23.66 45.40 3.03
N LEU A 126 24.65 44.62 2.59
CA LEU A 126 25.10 43.40 3.28
C LEU A 126 25.62 43.71 4.69
N ALA A 127 26.40 44.79 4.86
CA ALA A 127 26.87 45.24 6.18
C ALA A 127 25.70 45.62 7.10
N THR A 128 24.64 46.23 6.56
CA THR A 128 23.44 46.57 7.32
C THR A 128 22.64 45.33 7.74
N GLU A 129 22.53 44.33 6.85
CA GLU A 129 21.87 43.04 7.14
C GLU A 129 22.63 42.26 8.22
N LEU A 130 23.96 42.17 8.11
CA LEU A 130 24.84 41.53 9.09
C LEU A 130 24.69 42.13 10.49
N LEU A 131 24.59 43.46 10.59
CA LEU A 131 24.39 44.15 11.87
C LEU A 131 22.98 43.90 12.45
N ARG A 132 21.96 43.69 11.60
CA ARG A 132 20.61 43.31 12.04
C ARG A 132 20.54 41.88 12.56
N GLU A 133 21.19 40.92 11.89
CA GLU A 133 21.21 39.51 12.32
C GLU A 133 21.99 39.30 13.63
N GLY A 134 23.01 40.13 13.90
CA GLY A 134 23.82 40.09 15.11
C GLY A 134 23.19 40.74 16.35
N THR A 135 22.01 41.36 16.23
CA THR A 135 21.32 41.97 17.37
C THR A 135 20.29 40.98 17.92
N PRO A 136 20.58 40.22 19.00
CA PRO A 136 19.53 39.46 19.67
C PRO A 136 18.45 40.47 20.10
N GLU A 137 17.19 40.17 19.83
CA GLU A 137 16.09 40.90 20.43
C GLU A 137 16.28 40.84 21.95
N THR A 138 16.80 41.92 22.53
CA THR A 138 16.81 42.11 23.97
C THR A 138 15.36 42.12 24.41
N GLY A 139 14.89 40.96 24.86
CA GLY A 139 13.75 40.81 25.74
C GLY A 139 14.04 41.57 27.02
N VAL A 140 13.87 42.89 26.98
CA VAL A 140 13.65 43.69 28.19
C VAL A 140 12.18 43.48 28.53
N ALA A 141 11.90 42.41 29.28
CA ALA A 141 10.72 42.40 30.12
C ALA A 141 10.87 43.57 31.11
N PRO A 142 9.93 44.52 31.21
CA PRO A 142 9.94 45.46 32.31
C PRO A 142 9.60 44.67 33.58
N GLY A 143 10.66 44.29 34.29
CA GLY A 143 10.57 43.79 35.66
C GLY A 143 9.83 44.82 36.50
N GLY A 144 8.79 44.33 37.18
CA GLY A 144 8.04 45.10 38.14
C GLY A 144 8.92 45.65 39.24
N SER A 145 8.60 46.89 39.63
CA SER A 145 9.01 47.62 40.83
C SER A 145 8.18 48.91 40.75
N GLU A 146 7.42 49.39 41.72
CA GLU A 146 7.18 49.15 43.15
C GLU A 146 5.75 49.70 43.39
N GLY A 147 4.97 49.24 44.36
CA GLY A 147 5.04 49.74 45.73
C GLY A 147 3.68 50.33 46.13
#